data_AF-A0A928QKE1-F1
#
_entry.id   AF-A0A928QKE1-F1
#
_cell.length_a   1.000
_cell.length_b   1.000
_cell.length_c   1.000
_cell.angle_alpha   90.00
_cell.angle_beta   90.00
_cell.angle_gamma   90.00
#
_symmetry.space_group_name_H-M   'P 1'
#
loop_
_entity.id
_entity.type
_entity.pdbx_description
1 polymer ?
#
loop_
_entity_poly.entity_id
_entity_poly.type
_entity_poly.pdbx_seq_one_letter_code
_entity_poly.pdbx_strand_id
1 'polypeptide(L)'
;MEFPWQEIASAANLLASLSVFSGIIVYKLEKSDTAIYNVQRAIIKFRANVQALDRDFRTELFSEMAASTIYADSLSSIYPKILSELNNSIKEYQSLSRKKQDAFLKTASVKLIKLIGAIPTSVSTPLVLRTEDRIEELIKESLPFTPHFAGLERVATTVYHLYFQLLNKYRAICLDLKNWEVVFKNIICNEVVLDNVEELKYTLCIHLAALQNTIAAEHDQADIDIVVKIVNLICNAYLSKSTHELKKLRKSKVSLLPFESSDTYVAQFTEAQKAFREVLSRDEENAYSNYVKEFEMNNQ
;
A
#
# COMPACT_ATOMS: atom_id res chain seq x y z
N MET A 1 -51.46 60.36 14.28
CA MET A 1 -50.15 60.74 14.83
C MET A 1 -49.46 59.43 15.15
N GLU A 2 -48.69 58.89 14.20
CA GLU A 2 -47.96 57.63 14.39
C GLU A 2 -46.79 57.90 15.34
N PHE A 3 -46.66 57.07 16.37
CA PHE A 3 -45.66 57.27 17.42
C PHE A 3 -44.28 56.77 16.94
N PRO A 4 -43.19 57.54 17.16
CA PRO A 4 -41.83 57.23 16.68
C PRO A 4 -41.25 55.92 17.25
N TRP A 5 -41.88 55.32 18.26
CA TRP A 5 -41.48 54.04 18.84
C TRP A 5 -41.59 52.86 17.88
N GLN A 6 -42.53 52.89 16.92
CA GLN A 6 -42.68 51.81 15.93
C GLN A 6 -41.54 51.83 14.90
N GLU A 7 -41.10 53.01 14.48
CA GLU A 7 -39.94 53.17 13.59
C GLU A 7 -38.64 52.75 14.29
N ILE A 8 -38.46 53.15 15.55
CA ILE A 8 -37.31 52.76 16.37
C ILE A 8 -37.29 51.25 16.61
N ALA A 9 -38.44 50.64 16.93
CA ALA A 9 -38.54 49.19 17.13
C ALA A 9 -38.27 48.42 15.82
N SER A 10 -38.74 48.94 14.68
CA SER A 10 -38.47 48.34 13.36
C SER A 10 -37.00 48.42 13.00
N ALA A 11 -36.35 49.57 13.24
CA ALA A 11 -34.91 49.74 13.04
C ALA A 11 -34.07 48.83 13.97
N ALA A 12 -34.45 48.71 15.25
CA ALA A 12 -33.79 47.83 16.21
C ALA A 12 -33.92 46.35 15.82
N ASN A 13 -35.10 45.91 15.39
CA ASN A 13 -35.33 44.54 14.91
C ASN A 13 -34.53 44.24 13.63
N LEU A 14 -34.38 45.21 12.73
CA LEU A 14 -33.57 45.07 11.52
C LEU A 14 -32.09 44.94 11.86
N LEU A 15 -31.57 45.75 12.79
CA LEU A 15 -30.19 45.68 13.27
C LEU A 15 -29.89 44.37 14.00
N ALA A 16 -30.82 43.89 14.83
CA ALA A 16 -30.71 42.59 15.48
C ALA A 16 -30.69 41.45 14.45
N SER A 17 -31.58 41.50 13.45
CA SER A 17 -31.64 40.50 12.38
C SER A 17 -30.36 40.48 11.53
N LEU A 18 -29.80 41.66 11.21
CA LEU A 18 -28.52 41.79 10.51
C LEU A 18 -27.35 41.24 11.35
N SER A 19 -27.39 41.41 12.67
CA SER A 19 -26.37 40.91 13.59
C SER A 19 -26.41 39.38 13.72
N VAL A 20 -27.61 38.79 13.75
CA VAL A 20 -27.78 37.33 13.69
C VAL A 20 -27.32 36.78 12.33
N PHE A 21 -27.68 37.45 11.25
CA PHE A 21 -27.29 37.05 9.90
C PHE A 21 -25.77 37.13 9.68
N SER A 22 -25.12 38.19 10.18
CA SER A 22 -23.66 38.31 10.13
C SER A 22 -22.98 37.24 10.96
N GLY A 23 -23.48 36.94 12.16
CA GLY A 23 -22.99 35.84 13.00
C GLY A 23 -23.08 34.47 12.31
N ILE A 24 -24.21 34.20 11.64
CA ILE A 24 -24.39 32.96 10.85
C ILE A 24 -23.41 32.90 9.67
N ILE A 25 -23.17 34.03 8.99
CA ILE A 25 -22.20 34.09 7.89
C ILE A 25 -20.79 33.81 8.40
N VAL A 26 -20.36 34.48 9.48
CA VAL A 26 -19.03 34.28 10.07
C VAL A 26 -18.84 32.84 10.50
N TYR A 27 -19.81 32.26 11.22
CA TYR A 27 -19.76 30.85 11.62
C TYR A 27 -19.65 29.89 10.42
N LYS A 28 -20.41 30.15 9.35
CA LYS A 28 -20.33 29.35 8.11
C LYS A 28 -18.99 29.51 7.40
N LEU A 29 -18.42 30.72 7.40
CA LEU A 29 -17.10 31.00 6.82
C LEU A 29 -16.00 30.30 7.62
N GLU A 30 -15.98 30.44 8.94
CA GLU A 30 -15.04 29.78 9.84
C GLU A 30 -15.10 28.26 9.67
N LYS A 31 -16.29 27.65 9.73
CA LYS A 31 -16.47 26.21 9.50
C LYS A 31 -15.98 25.78 8.12
N SER A 32 -16.19 26.62 7.10
CA SER A 32 -15.70 26.35 5.74
C SER A 32 -14.18 26.45 5.64
N ASP A 33 -13.55 27.39 6.34
CA ASP A 33 -12.09 27.53 6.37
C ASP A 33 -11.45 26.36 7.13
N THR A 34 -11.97 26.01 8.31
CA THR A 34 -11.51 24.83 9.07
C THR A 34 -11.60 23.55 8.24
N ALA A 35 -12.67 23.38 7.46
CA ALA A 35 -12.81 22.20 6.59
C ALA A 35 -11.72 22.12 5.51
N ILE A 36 -11.34 23.25 4.88
CA ILE A 36 -10.26 23.26 3.88
C ILE A 36 -8.89 23.04 4.53
N TYR A 37 -8.64 23.61 5.71
CA TYR A 37 -7.41 23.32 6.45
C TYR A 37 -7.29 21.84 6.82
N ASN A 38 -8.40 21.19 7.19
CA ASN A 38 -8.43 19.76 7.45
C ASN A 38 -8.09 18.94 6.19
N VAL A 39 -8.61 19.35 5.02
CA VAL A 39 -8.26 18.72 3.74
C VAL A 39 -6.78 18.88 3.43
N GLN A 40 -6.21 20.09 3.54
CA GLN A 40 -4.78 20.31 3.29
C GLN A 40 -3.91 19.49 4.25
N ARG A 41 -4.27 19.43 5.53
CA ARG A 41 -3.57 18.60 6.52
C ARG A 41 -3.66 17.11 6.16
N ALA A 42 -4.82 16.65 5.71
CA ALA A 42 -5.03 15.28 5.26
C ALA A 42 -4.20 14.95 4.01
N ILE A 43 -4.10 15.86 3.04
CA ILE A 43 -3.24 15.71 1.85
C ILE A 43 -1.77 15.56 2.24
N ILE A 44 -1.29 16.39 3.17
CA ILE A 44 0.11 16.31 3.66
C ILE A 44 0.37 14.96 4.31
N LYS A 45 -0.54 14.51 5.17
CA LYS A 45 -0.41 13.23 5.87
C LYS A 45 -0.46 12.04 4.91
N PHE A 46 -1.45 12.03 4.01
CA PHE A 46 -1.60 11.02 2.96
C PHE A 46 -0.31 10.88 2.14
N ARG A 47 0.24 12.01 1.67
CA ARG A 47 1.51 12.02 0.95
C ARG A 47 2.66 11.45 1.79
N ALA A 48 2.78 11.87 3.05
CA ALA A 48 3.84 11.42 3.94
C ALA A 48 3.75 9.91 4.24
N ASN A 49 2.52 9.38 4.37
CA ASN A 49 2.28 7.97 4.61
C ASN A 49 2.59 7.11 3.38
N VAL A 50 2.20 7.54 2.18
CA VAL A 50 2.61 6.84 0.94
C VAL A 50 4.14 6.80 0.78
N GLN A 51 4.83 7.90 1.07
CA GLN A 51 6.31 7.94 1.06
C GLN A 51 6.95 7.09 2.17
N ALA A 52 6.27 6.90 3.30
CA ALA A 52 6.73 5.99 4.34
C ALA A 52 6.53 4.52 3.92
N LEU A 53 5.40 4.21 3.27
CA LEU A 53 5.11 2.88 2.75
C LEU A 53 6.10 2.45 1.66
N ASP A 54 6.52 3.34 0.76
CA ASP A 54 7.62 3.06 -0.19
C ASP A 54 8.92 2.63 0.51
N ARG A 55 9.20 3.19 1.69
CA ARG A 55 10.38 2.80 2.47
C ARG A 55 10.18 1.49 3.21
N ASP A 56 8.98 1.25 3.74
CA ASP A 56 8.64 0.02 4.44
C ASP A 56 8.61 -1.19 3.49
N PHE A 57 8.16 -1.01 2.25
CA PHE A 57 8.11 -2.04 1.20
C PHE A 57 9.49 -2.35 0.57
N ARG A 58 10.54 -2.40 1.41
CA ARG A 58 11.93 -2.72 1.03
C ARG A 58 12.40 -4.00 1.71
N THR A 59 13.64 -4.40 1.40
CA THR A 59 14.31 -5.63 1.84
C THR A 59 14.19 -5.96 3.34
N GLU A 60 14.07 -4.95 4.21
CA GLU A 60 13.90 -5.12 5.65
C GLU A 60 12.61 -5.85 6.01
N LEU A 61 11.48 -5.48 5.39
CA LEU A 61 10.18 -6.11 5.61
C LEU A 61 10.19 -7.59 5.25
N PHE A 62 10.80 -7.93 4.10
CA PHE A 62 10.90 -9.33 3.64
C PHE A 62 11.78 -10.16 4.57
N SER A 63 12.89 -9.59 5.04
CA SER A 63 13.78 -10.26 5.99
C SER A 63 13.06 -10.56 7.31
N GLU A 64 12.25 -9.63 7.80
CA GLU A 64 11.47 -9.81 9.03
C GLU A 64 10.34 -10.82 8.86
N MET A 65 9.61 -10.79 7.74
CA MET A 65 8.58 -11.77 7.41
C MET A 65 9.15 -13.20 7.30
N ALA A 66 10.27 -13.35 6.59
CA ALA A 66 10.97 -14.62 6.45
C ALA A 66 11.44 -15.13 7.82
N ALA A 67 12.11 -14.28 8.61
CA ALA A 67 12.56 -14.62 9.94
C ALA A 67 11.41 -15.07 10.85
N SER A 68 10.29 -14.34 10.87
CA SER A 68 9.13 -14.73 11.67
C SER A 68 8.54 -16.08 11.26
N THR A 69 8.64 -16.44 9.99
CA THR A 69 8.14 -17.73 9.49
C THR A 69 9.09 -18.87 9.88
N ILE A 70 10.39 -18.68 9.66
CA ILE A 70 11.43 -19.70 9.93
C ILE A 70 11.68 -19.89 11.43
N TYR A 71 11.65 -18.83 12.22
CA TYR A 71 11.91 -18.92 13.66
C TYR A 71 10.66 -19.24 14.47
N ALA A 72 9.55 -19.61 13.83
CA ALA A 72 8.35 -19.97 14.53
C ALA A 72 8.50 -21.27 15.34
N ASP A 73 8.04 -21.25 16.58
CA ASP A 73 8.10 -22.39 17.51
C ASP A 73 7.45 -23.65 16.95
N SER A 74 6.43 -23.49 16.10
CA SER A 74 5.72 -24.61 15.45
C SER A 74 6.62 -25.48 14.56
N LEU A 75 7.68 -24.92 13.98
CA LEU A 75 8.63 -25.64 13.12
C LEU A 75 9.85 -26.17 13.88
N SER A 76 10.04 -25.76 15.14
CA SER A 76 11.22 -26.08 15.96
C SER A 76 11.55 -27.57 16.00
N SER A 77 10.54 -28.42 16.20
CA SER A 77 10.68 -29.88 16.32
C SER A 77 10.99 -30.59 15.00
N ILE A 78 10.73 -29.93 13.86
CA ILE A 78 10.88 -30.50 12.52
C ILE A 78 12.26 -30.18 11.94
N TYR A 79 12.89 -29.08 12.34
CA TYR A 79 14.19 -28.66 11.80
C TYR A 79 15.30 -29.70 11.85
N PRO A 80 15.49 -30.49 12.93
CA PRO A 80 16.51 -31.55 12.94
C PRO A 80 16.31 -32.59 11.83
N LYS A 81 15.05 -32.92 11.50
CA LYS A 81 14.70 -33.85 10.42
C LYS A 81 14.95 -33.21 9.05
N ILE A 82 14.57 -31.95 8.88
CA ILE A 82 14.84 -31.19 7.64
C ILE A 82 16.33 -31.10 7.38
N LEU A 83 17.13 -30.74 8.40
CA LEU A 83 18.59 -30.64 8.30
C LEU A 83 19.20 -31.96 7.83
N SER A 84 18.81 -33.07 8.46
CA SER A 84 19.32 -34.39 8.10
C SER A 84 18.96 -34.77 6.65
N GLU A 85 17.70 -34.61 6.24
CA GLU A 85 17.24 -34.94 4.89
C GLU A 85 17.85 -34.02 3.83
N LEU A 86 18.01 -32.73 4.15
CA LEU A 86 18.62 -31.75 3.25
C LEU A 86 20.09 -32.08 3.01
N ASN A 87 20.86 -32.35 4.07
CA ASN A 87 22.27 -32.73 3.95
C ASN A 87 22.46 -34.05 3.20
N ASN A 88 21.55 -35.02 3.40
CA ASN A 88 21.56 -36.25 2.60
C ASN A 88 21.28 -35.94 1.12
N SER A 89 20.30 -35.07 0.85
CA SER A 89 19.94 -34.67 -0.50
C SER A 89 21.08 -33.93 -1.22
N ILE A 90 21.82 -33.07 -0.51
CA ILE A 90 23.01 -32.37 -1.03
C ILE A 90 24.10 -33.38 -1.41
N LYS A 91 24.42 -34.34 -0.53
CA LYS A 91 25.44 -35.36 -0.80
C LYS A 91 25.06 -36.26 -1.98
N GLU A 92 23.79 -36.66 -2.06
CA GLU A 92 23.29 -37.44 -3.18
C GLU A 92 23.38 -36.63 -4.48
N TYR A 93 22.94 -35.37 -4.47
CA TYR A 93 23.02 -34.46 -5.61
C TYR A 93 24.45 -34.31 -6.17
N GLN A 94 25.44 -34.13 -5.28
CA GLN A 94 26.86 -34.05 -5.64
C GLN A 94 27.38 -35.33 -6.31
N SER A 95 26.82 -36.49 -5.96
CA SER A 95 27.21 -37.78 -6.54
C SER A 95 26.53 -38.10 -7.88
N LEU A 96 25.48 -37.34 -8.25
CA LEU A 96 24.69 -37.60 -9.45
C LEU A 96 25.31 -36.97 -10.70
N SER A 97 25.17 -37.67 -11.84
CA SER A 97 25.47 -37.09 -13.15
C SER A 97 24.49 -35.96 -13.49
N ARG A 98 24.95 -34.89 -14.17
CA ARG A 98 24.11 -33.76 -14.62
C ARG A 98 22.76 -34.14 -15.23
N LYS A 99 22.71 -35.19 -16.06
CA LYS A 99 21.46 -35.67 -16.70
C LYS A 99 20.38 -36.16 -15.72
N LYS A 100 20.74 -36.46 -14.47
CA LYS A 100 19.84 -36.98 -13.43
C LYS A 100 19.53 -35.94 -12.34
N GLN A 101 20.25 -34.83 -12.32
CA GLN A 101 20.15 -33.80 -11.28
C GLN A 101 18.76 -33.14 -11.25
N ASP A 102 18.21 -32.73 -12.39
CA ASP A 102 16.90 -32.07 -12.45
C ASP A 102 15.74 -32.95 -11.93
N ALA A 103 15.72 -34.23 -12.32
CA ALA A 103 14.70 -35.18 -11.86
C ALA A 103 14.83 -35.46 -10.36
N PHE A 104 16.07 -35.48 -9.84
CA PHE A 104 16.34 -35.64 -8.42
C PHE A 104 15.86 -34.44 -7.62
N LEU A 105 16.17 -33.21 -8.05
CA LEU A 105 15.80 -31.98 -7.34
C LEU A 105 14.30 -31.92 -7.06
N LYS A 106 13.47 -32.27 -8.04
CA LYS A 106 12.01 -32.34 -7.89
C LYS A 106 11.58 -33.36 -6.83
N THR A 107 12.26 -34.50 -6.75
CA THR A 107 11.91 -35.57 -5.80
C THR A 107 12.38 -35.21 -4.39
N ALA A 108 13.59 -34.68 -4.25
CA ALA A 108 14.19 -34.27 -2.99
C ALA A 108 13.40 -33.11 -2.35
N SER A 109 13.04 -32.09 -3.13
CA SER A 109 12.26 -30.95 -2.63
C SER A 109 10.87 -31.39 -2.13
N VAL A 110 10.19 -32.29 -2.84
CA VAL A 110 8.89 -32.83 -2.40
C VAL A 110 9.00 -33.60 -1.09
N LYS A 111 10.08 -34.36 -0.85
CA LYS A 111 10.31 -35.03 0.43
C LYS A 111 10.46 -34.03 1.57
N LEU A 112 11.25 -32.97 1.37
CA LEU A 112 11.46 -31.90 2.36
C LEU A 112 10.14 -31.17 2.68
N ILE A 113 9.33 -30.85 1.67
CA ILE A 113 8.02 -30.24 1.85
C ILE A 113 7.07 -31.14 2.66
N LYS A 114 7.09 -32.46 2.42
CA LYS A 114 6.29 -33.41 3.21
C LYS A 114 6.68 -33.44 4.69
N LEU A 115 7.94 -33.16 5.02
CA LEU A 115 8.36 -33.06 6.43
C LEU A 115 7.76 -31.84 7.13
N ILE A 116 7.61 -30.73 6.40
CA ILE A 116 6.96 -29.51 6.91
C ILE A 116 5.44 -29.74 7.04
N GLY A 117 4.83 -30.31 6.01
CA GLY A 117 3.38 -30.57 5.95
C GLY A 117 2.56 -29.30 5.72
N ALA A 118 2.54 -28.40 6.70
CA ALA A 118 1.91 -27.08 6.62
C ALA A 118 2.71 -26.07 7.48
N ILE A 119 2.57 -24.78 7.17
CA ILE A 119 3.20 -23.71 7.93
C ILE A 119 2.10 -23.06 8.78
N PRO A 120 1.99 -23.40 10.09
CA PRO A 120 0.85 -22.98 10.91
C PRO A 120 1.12 -21.64 11.61
N THR A 121 1.66 -20.66 10.89
CA THR A 121 2.14 -19.41 11.48
C THR A 121 1.48 -18.19 10.86
N SER A 122 1.19 -17.20 11.71
CA SER A 122 0.83 -15.86 11.25
C SER A 122 2.09 -15.03 11.09
N VAL A 123 2.22 -14.36 9.95
CA VAL A 123 3.32 -13.41 9.70
C VAL A 123 2.87 -12.04 10.22
N SER A 124 3.02 -11.85 11.53
CA SER A 124 2.57 -10.65 12.27
C SER A 124 3.70 -10.14 13.16
N THR A 125 4.66 -9.45 12.54
CA THR A 125 5.83 -8.89 13.22
C THR A 125 5.64 -7.40 13.50
N PRO A 126 6.43 -6.77 14.39
CA PRO A 126 6.29 -5.34 14.68
C PRO A 126 6.36 -4.44 13.44
N LEU A 127 7.25 -4.73 12.48
CA LEU A 127 7.33 -3.97 11.23
C LEU A 127 6.10 -4.20 10.35
N VAL A 128 5.65 -5.44 10.23
CA VAL A 128 4.45 -5.79 9.46
C VAL A 128 3.22 -5.09 10.04
N LEU A 129 3.02 -5.13 11.35
CA LEU A 129 1.92 -4.45 12.03
C LEU A 129 1.99 -2.93 11.82
N ARG A 130 3.17 -2.33 11.92
CA ARG A 130 3.38 -0.91 11.61
C ARG A 130 3.00 -0.58 10.17
N THR A 131 3.36 -1.45 9.22
CA THR A 131 3.00 -1.27 7.81
C THR A 131 1.49 -1.40 7.60
N GLU A 132 0.82 -2.35 8.27
CA GLU A 132 -0.64 -2.45 8.26
C GLU A 132 -1.32 -1.19 8.79
N ASP A 133 -0.88 -0.71 9.95
CA ASP A 133 -1.41 0.52 10.55
C ASP A 133 -1.29 1.71 9.58
N ARG A 134 -0.15 1.85 8.91
CA ARG A 134 0.07 2.89 7.90
C ARG A 134 -0.85 2.73 6.68
N ILE A 135 -1.07 1.50 6.22
CA ILE A 135 -2.01 1.23 5.13
C ILE A 135 -3.42 1.66 5.56
N GLU A 136 -3.87 1.26 6.75
CA GLU A 136 -5.17 1.67 7.29
C GLU A 136 -5.31 3.19 7.47
N GLU A 137 -4.22 3.87 7.85
CA GLU A 137 -4.19 5.33 7.98
C GLU A 137 -4.52 6.03 6.65
N LEU A 138 -4.20 5.45 5.48
CA LEU A 138 -4.54 6.05 4.18
C LEU A 138 -6.05 6.28 4.02
N ILE A 139 -6.88 5.35 4.49
CA ILE A 139 -8.35 5.49 4.46
C ILE A 139 -8.83 6.50 5.50
N LYS A 140 -8.23 6.50 6.70
CA LYS A 140 -8.58 7.50 7.73
C LYS A 140 -8.24 8.91 7.25
N GLU A 141 -7.14 9.05 6.51
CA GLU A 141 -6.69 10.30 5.91
C GLU A 141 -7.50 10.71 4.69
N SER A 142 -8.20 9.79 4.03
CA SER A 142 -9.08 10.13 2.91
C SER A 142 -10.44 10.68 3.35
N LEU A 143 -10.85 10.46 4.61
CA LEU A 143 -12.17 10.91 5.12
C LEU A 143 -12.48 12.40 4.87
N PRO A 144 -11.53 13.35 5.02
CA PRO A 144 -11.80 14.76 4.75
C PRO A 144 -12.00 15.07 3.26
N PHE A 145 -11.60 14.17 2.35
CA PHE A 145 -11.80 14.33 0.90
C PHE A 145 -13.28 14.14 0.55
N THR A 146 -13.97 13.22 1.22
CA THR A 146 -15.36 12.89 0.95
C THR A 146 -16.32 13.99 1.44
N PRO A 147 -17.37 14.37 0.68
CA PRO A 147 -17.69 13.95 -0.70
C PRO A 147 -17.13 14.90 -1.78
N HIS A 148 -16.30 15.87 -1.39
CA HIS A 148 -16.03 17.05 -2.21
C HIS A 148 -14.81 16.95 -3.12
N PHE A 149 -13.90 16.04 -2.82
CA PHE A 149 -12.65 15.83 -3.55
C PHE A 149 -12.57 14.36 -4.01
N ALA A 150 -13.58 13.93 -4.77
CA ALA A 150 -13.77 12.54 -5.18
C ALA A 150 -12.56 11.93 -5.93
N GLY A 151 -11.78 12.75 -6.65
CA GLY A 151 -10.53 12.30 -7.27
C GLY A 151 -9.46 11.90 -6.24
N LEU A 152 -9.27 12.71 -5.19
CA LEU A 152 -8.33 12.39 -4.11
C LEU A 152 -8.77 11.15 -3.33
N GLU A 153 -10.06 11.06 -3.02
CA GLU A 153 -10.66 9.90 -2.38
C GLU A 153 -10.40 8.63 -3.20
N ARG A 154 -10.72 8.65 -4.49
CA ARG A 154 -10.50 7.50 -5.38
C ARG A 154 -9.04 7.09 -5.45
N VAL A 155 -8.11 8.04 -5.56
CA VAL A 155 -6.67 7.74 -5.52
C VAL A 155 -6.29 7.12 -4.17
N ALA A 156 -6.69 7.70 -3.05
CA ALA A 156 -6.37 7.17 -1.73
C ALA A 156 -6.88 5.74 -1.52
N THR A 157 -8.13 5.45 -1.92
CA THR A 157 -8.72 4.10 -1.88
C THR A 157 -7.98 3.12 -2.78
N THR A 158 -7.59 3.56 -3.99
CA THR A 158 -6.80 2.73 -4.92
C THR A 158 -5.46 2.36 -4.32
N VAL A 159 -4.75 3.35 -3.76
CA VAL A 159 -3.42 3.16 -3.14
C VAL A 159 -3.53 2.26 -1.90
N TYR A 160 -4.55 2.44 -1.07
CA TYR A 160 -4.85 1.55 0.05
C TYR A 160 -4.97 0.09 -0.40
N HIS A 161 -5.83 -0.18 -1.39
CA HIS A 161 -6.05 -1.54 -1.87
C HIS A 161 -4.79 -2.16 -2.48
N LEU A 162 -4.00 -1.37 -3.22
CA LEU A 162 -2.74 -1.84 -3.80
C LEU A 162 -1.77 -2.29 -2.72
N TYR A 163 -1.42 -1.42 -1.75
CA TYR A 163 -0.48 -1.77 -0.69
C TYR A 163 -0.99 -2.93 0.17
N PHE A 164 -2.30 -2.99 0.45
CA PHE A 164 -2.89 -4.11 1.17
C PHE A 164 -2.73 -5.43 0.42
N GLN A 165 -2.96 -5.45 -0.89
CA GLN A 165 -2.76 -6.63 -1.72
C GLN A 165 -1.28 -7.03 -1.79
N LEU A 166 -0.37 -6.08 -1.97
CA LEU A 166 1.08 -6.34 -1.97
C LEU A 166 1.54 -6.96 -0.65
N LEU A 167 1.10 -6.42 0.50
CA LEU A 167 1.44 -6.99 1.81
C LEU A 167 0.97 -8.44 1.94
N ASN A 168 -0.27 -8.72 1.55
CA ASN A 168 -0.82 -10.07 1.59
C ASN A 168 -0.14 -11.02 0.61
N LYS A 169 0.22 -10.55 -0.58
CA LYS A 169 1.04 -11.29 -1.55
C LYS A 169 2.36 -11.72 -0.92
N TYR A 170 3.08 -10.81 -0.26
CA TYR A 170 4.36 -11.14 0.37
C TYR A 170 4.25 -12.09 1.55
N ARG A 171 3.18 -11.97 2.36
CA ARG A 171 2.88 -12.97 3.40
C ARG A 171 2.60 -14.34 2.80
N ALA A 172 1.81 -14.39 1.72
CA ALA A 172 1.49 -15.64 1.05
C ALA A 172 2.75 -16.33 0.50
N ILE A 173 3.75 -15.58 0.04
CA ILE A 173 5.03 -16.16 -0.40
C ILE A 173 5.70 -16.95 0.73
N CYS A 174 5.75 -16.38 1.94
CA CYS A 174 6.35 -17.06 3.10
C CYS A 174 5.61 -18.33 3.50
N LEU A 175 4.29 -18.39 3.27
CA LEU A 175 3.43 -19.49 3.70
C LEU A 175 3.19 -20.55 2.62
N ASP A 176 3.52 -20.27 1.36
CA ASP A 176 3.32 -21.19 0.24
C ASP A 176 4.46 -22.22 0.13
N LEU A 177 4.11 -23.49 0.31
CA LEU A 177 5.04 -24.62 0.20
C LEU A 177 5.69 -24.75 -1.19
N LYS A 178 5.08 -24.23 -2.26
CA LYS A 178 5.71 -24.20 -3.59
C LYS A 178 6.93 -23.27 -3.61
N ASN A 179 6.89 -22.17 -2.88
CA ASN A 179 8.03 -21.25 -2.77
C ASN A 179 9.13 -21.86 -1.92
N TRP A 180 8.77 -22.57 -0.85
CA TRP A 180 9.72 -23.37 -0.08
C TRP A 180 10.38 -24.46 -0.93
N GLU A 181 9.66 -25.06 -1.87
CA GLU A 181 10.21 -26.03 -2.81
C GLU A 181 11.34 -25.41 -3.65
N VAL A 182 11.14 -24.18 -4.13
CA VAL A 182 12.16 -23.40 -4.87
C VAL A 182 13.36 -23.10 -3.97
N VAL A 183 13.12 -22.65 -2.73
CA VAL A 183 14.18 -22.39 -1.75
C VAL A 183 15.02 -23.64 -1.50
N PHE A 184 14.40 -24.79 -1.25
CA PHE A 184 15.13 -26.04 -1.01
C PHE A 184 15.94 -26.48 -2.24
N LYS A 185 15.38 -26.37 -3.45
CA LYS A 185 16.13 -26.67 -4.68
C LYS A 185 17.38 -25.80 -4.78
N ASN A 186 17.24 -24.50 -4.53
CA ASN A 186 18.37 -23.56 -4.57
C ASN A 186 19.45 -23.93 -3.55
N ILE A 187 19.07 -24.29 -2.32
CA ILE A 187 20.02 -24.72 -1.29
C ILE A 187 20.74 -26.02 -1.70
N ILE A 188 20.01 -27.00 -2.24
CA ILE A 188 20.60 -28.26 -2.71
C ILE A 188 21.59 -28.01 -3.85
N CYS A 189 21.23 -27.17 -4.83
CA CYS A 189 22.07 -26.80 -5.96
C CYS A 189 23.34 -26.04 -5.55
N ASN A 190 23.32 -25.34 -4.42
CA ASN A 190 24.49 -24.62 -3.92
C ASN A 190 25.52 -25.54 -3.26
N GLU A 191 25.18 -26.82 -3.04
CA GLU A 191 26.11 -27.89 -2.66
C GLU A 191 26.86 -27.67 -1.32
N VAL A 192 26.36 -26.80 -0.44
CA VAL A 192 26.93 -26.55 0.90
C VAL A 192 26.15 -27.34 1.95
N VAL A 193 26.82 -28.32 2.56
CA VAL A 193 26.30 -29.07 3.72
C VAL A 193 26.28 -28.13 4.93
N LEU A 194 25.20 -28.16 5.70
CA LEU A 194 25.01 -27.29 6.85
C LEU A 194 25.34 -28.04 8.14
N ASP A 195 26.00 -27.39 9.08
CA ASP A 195 26.53 -28.04 10.29
C ASP A 195 25.47 -28.20 11.38
N ASN A 196 24.51 -27.28 11.45
CA ASN A 196 23.53 -27.23 12.54
C ASN A 196 22.20 -26.58 12.13
N VAL A 197 21.22 -26.65 13.05
CA VAL A 197 19.86 -26.15 12.84
C VAL A 197 19.82 -24.62 12.68
N GLU A 198 20.67 -23.88 13.39
CA GLU A 198 20.67 -22.42 13.28
C GLU A 198 21.23 -21.96 11.93
N GLU A 199 22.24 -22.65 11.41
CA GLU A 199 22.72 -22.42 10.05
C GLU A 199 21.63 -22.72 9.01
N LEU A 200 20.88 -23.82 9.17
CA LEU A 200 19.71 -24.10 8.33
C LEU A 200 18.67 -22.98 8.36
N LYS A 201 18.30 -22.51 9.56
CA LYS A 201 17.33 -21.41 9.68
C LYS A 201 17.84 -20.14 9.01
N TYR A 202 19.09 -19.79 9.25
CA TYR A 202 19.72 -18.63 8.63
C TYR A 202 19.73 -18.71 7.10
N THR A 203 20.13 -19.86 6.54
CA THR A 203 20.13 -20.11 5.10
C THR A 203 18.72 -20.04 4.51
N LEU A 204 17.72 -20.64 5.18
CA LEU A 204 16.32 -20.57 4.75
C LEU A 204 15.80 -19.12 4.75
N CYS A 205 16.11 -18.33 5.78
CA CYS A 205 15.75 -16.91 5.84
C CYS A 205 16.32 -16.13 4.67
N ILE A 206 17.62 -16.29 4.38
CA ILE A 206 18.27 -15.60 3.25
C ILE A 206 17.58 -15.94 1.94
N HIS A 207 17.37 -17.23 1.66
CA HIS A 207 16.80 -17.65 0.39
C HIS A 207 15.33 -17.25 0.25
N LEU A 208 14.54 -17.28 1.33
CA LEU A 208 13.14 -16.87 1.30
C LEU A 208 13.00 -15.35 1.13
N ALA A 209 13.80 -14.57 1.87
CA ALA A 209 13.85 -13.12 1.70
C ALA A 209 14.35 -12.74 0.30
N ALA A 210 15.35 -13.44 -0.24
CA ALA A 210 15.83 -13.23 -1.60
C ALA A 210 14.72 -13.49 -2.63
N LEU A 211 13.95 -14.57 -2.48
CA LEU A 211 12.81 -14.88 -3.35
C LEU A 211 11.75 -13.76 -3.32
N GLN A 212 11.40 -13.26 -2.13
CA GLN A 212 10.50 -12.11 -2.00
C GLN A 212 11.06 -10.86 -2.68
N ASN A 213 12.35 -10.55 -2.49
CA ASN A 213 13.00 -9.42 -3.17
C ASN A 213 12.98 -9.57 -4.69
N THR A 214 13.23 -10.77 -5.23
CA THR A 214 13.17 -11.01 -6.68
C THR A 214 11.76 -10.73 -7.22
N ILE A 215 10.73 -11.28 -6.58
CA ILE A 215 9.33 -11.05 -6.99
C ILE A 215 8.95 -9.57 -6.90
N ALA A 216 9.38 -8.90 -5.82
CA ALA A 216 9.11 -7.47 -5.63
C ALA A 216 9.83 -6.60 -6.66
N ALA A 217 11.10 -6.91 -6.97
CA ALA A 217 11.92 -6.15 -7.91
C ALA A 217 11.47 -6.30 -9.37
N GLU A 218 10.94 -7.47 -9.75
CA GLU A 218 10.49 -7.74 -11.11
C GLU A 218 9.21 -6.97 -11.48
N HIS A 219 8.31 -6.73 -10.53
CA HIS A 219 6.97 -6.21 -10.83
C HIS A 219 6.48 -5.13 -9.86
N ASP A 220 6.64 -5.34 -8.56
CA ASP A 220 5.90 -4.56 -7.56
C ASP A 220 6.54 -3.19 -7.24
N GLN A 221 7.88 -3.09 -7.27
CA GLN A 221 8.57 -1.84 -6.93
C GLN A 221 8.33 -0.74 -7.98
N ALA A 222 8.25 -1.11 -9.27
CA ALA A 222 7.97 -0.15 -10.33
C ALA A 222 6.57 0.46 -10.16
N ASP A 223 5.59 -0.35 -9.76
CA ASP A 223 4.23 0.09 -9.47
C ASP A 223 4.18 1.03 -8.25
N ILE A 224 4.92 0.70 -7.19
CA ILE A 224 5.07 1.57 -6.01
C ILE A 224 5.67 2.93 -6.41
N ASP A 225 6.75 2.94 -7.18
CA ASP A 225 7.43 4.16 -7.62
C ASP A 225 6.48 5.06 -8.42
N ILE A 226 5.67 4.47 -9.31
CA ILE A 226 4.68 5.20 -10.11
C ILE A 226 3.55 5.76 -9.22
N VAL A 227 3.06 4.98 -8.27
CA VAL A 227 2.06 5.45 -7.29
C VAL A 227 2.58 6.64 -6.49
N VAL A 228 3.84 6.59 -6.05
CA VAL A 228 4.49 7.69 -5.36
C VAL A 228 4.55 8.94 -6.25
N LYS A 229 4.89 8.79 -7.55
CA LYS A 229 4.87 9.91 -8.52
C LYS A 229 3.46 10.50 -8.67
N ILE A 230 2.43 9.66 -8.84
CA ILE A 230 1.02 10.09 -8.96
C ILE A 230 0.59 10.86 -7.71
N VAL A 231 0.81 10.30 -6.51
CA VAL A 231 0.42 10.91 -5.24
C VAL A 231 1.15 12.24 -5.02
N ASN A 232 2.45 12.31 -5.31
CA ASN A 232 3.20 13.56 -5.21
C ASN A 232 2.65 14.64 -6.15
N LEU A 233 2.36 14.29 -7.40
CA LEU A 233 1.82 15.21 -8.40
C LEU A 233 0.48 15.81 -7.93
N ILE A 234 -0.49 14.96 -7.59
CA ILE A 234 -1.83 15.43 -7.18
C ILE A 234 -1.75 16.23 -5.87
N CYS A 235 -0.99 15.76 -4.88
CA CYS A 235 -0.88 16.44 -3.59
C CYS A 235 -0.22 17.81 -3.75
N ASN A 236 0.83 17.93 -4.57
CA ASN A 236 1.47 19.22 -4.86
C ASN A 236 0.49 20.17 -5.57
N ALA A 237 -0.27 19.67 -6.55
CA ALA A 237 -1.23 20.49 -7.28
C ALA A 237 -2.32 21.06 -6.36
N TYR A 238 -2.87 20.25 -5.45
CA TYR A 238 -3.84 20.74 -4.46
C TYR A 238 -3.22 21.67 -3.41
N LEU A 239 -2.02 21.38 -2.91
CA LEU A 239 -1.34 22.21 -1.92
C LEU A 239 -0.86 23.55 -2.49
N SER A 240 -0.67 23.65 -3.81
CA SER A 240 -0.34 24.90 -4.50
C SER A 240 -1.52 25.88 -4.58
N LYS A 241 -2.77 25.39 -4.38
CA LYS A 241 -3.97 26.22 -4.44
C LYS A 241 -4.17 26.96 -3.11
N SER A 242 -4.60 28.21 -3.23
CA SER A 242 -5.08 28.99 -2.10
C SER A 242 -6.37 28.39 -1.51
N THR A 243 -6.66 28.71 -0.24
CA THR A 243 -7.91 28.31 0.43
C THR A 243 -9.15 28.71 -0.37
N HIS A 244 -9.12 29.89 -1.02
CA HIS A 244 -10.21 30.36 -1.86
C HIS A 244 -10.44 29.46 -3.09
N GLU A 245 -9.37 29.07 -3.78
CA GLU A 245 -9.45 28.18 -4.94
C GLU A 245 -9.95 26.79 -4.55
N LEU A 246 -9.49 26.24 -3.42
CA LEU A 246 -9.97 24.96 -2.90
C LEU A 246 -11.46 25.01 -2.52
N LYS A 247 -11.95 26.12 -1.95
CA LYS A 247 -13.39 26.33 -1.72
C LYS A 247 -14.20 26.34 -3.02
N LYS A 248 -13.63 26.85 -4.11
CA LYS A 248 -14.27 26.83 -5.44
C LYS A 248 -14.33 25.41 -6.00
N LEU A 249 -13.21 24.67 -5.93
CA LEU A 249 -13.12 23.27 -6.36
C LEU A 249 -14.08 22.35 -5.60
N ARG A 250 -14.29 22.60 -4.29
CA ARG A 250 -15.27 21.89 -3.45
C ARG A 250 -16.70 21.92 -4.02
N LYS A 251 -17.04 22.96 -4.80
CA LYS A 251 -18.36 23.12 -5.42
C LYS A 251 -18.46 22.47 -6.80
N SER A 252 -17.33 22.06 -7.38
CA SER A 252 -17.30 21.34 -8.64
C SER A 252 -17.97 19.98 -8.48
N LYS A 253 -18.86 19.65 -9.41
CA LYS A 253 -19.56 18.37 -9.43
C LYS A 253 -19.01 17.53 -10.56
N VAL A 254 -17.97 16.76 -10.24
CA VAL A 254 -17.45 15.76 -11.16
C VAL A 254 -18.15 14.44 -10.85
N SER A 255 -18.87 13.90 -11.84
CA SER A 255 -19.48 12.58 -11.73
C SER A 255 -18.43 11.54 -12.05
N LEU A 256 -18.04 10.75 -11.05
CA LEU A 256 -17.21 9.56 -11.23
C LEU A 256 -18.10 8.32 -11.21
N LEU A 257 -17.69 7.28 -11.91
CA LEU A 257 -18.31 5.95 -11.75
C LEU A 257 -18.12 5.43 -10.31
N PRO A 258 -18.98 4.54 -9.79
CA PRO A 258 -18.73 3.87 -8.50
C PRO A 258 -17.35 3.20 -8.46
N PHE A 259 -16.72 3.12 -7.30
CA PHE A 259 -15.40 2.50 -7.18
C PHE A 259 -15.45 1.03 -7.61
N GLU A 260 -16.50 0.31 -7.21
CA GLU A 260 -16.72 -1.11 -7.46
C GLU A 260 -16.98 -1.45 -8.94
N SER A 261 -17.20 -0.44 -9.79
CA SER A 261 -17.48 -0.64 -11.22
C SER A 261 -16.22 -0.73 -12.09
N SER A 262 -15.03 -0.59 -11.50
CA SER A 262 -13.76 -0.64 -12.21
C SER A 262 -12.88 -1.77 -11.65
N ASP A 263 -12.59 -2.75 -12.50
CA ASP A 263 -11.95 -4.00 -12.08
C ASP A 263 -10.42 -3.89 -11.86
N THR A 264 -9.79 -2.83 -12.39
CA THR A 264 -8.32 -2.68 -12.37
C THR A 264 -7.90 -1.36 -11.74
N TYR A 265 -6.71 -1.33 -11.11
CA TYR A 265 -6.12 -0.11 -10.56
C TYR A 265 -5.90 0.97 -11.63
N VAL A 266 -5.52 0.57 -12.85
CA VAL A 266 -5.39 1.47 -14.01
C VAL A 266 -6.72 2.16 -14.31
N ALA A 267 -7.83 1.42 -14.32
CA ALA A 267 -9.16 1.99 -14.55
C ALA A 267 -9.53 2.96 -13.41
N GLN A 268 -9.17 2.66 -12.16
CA GLN A 268 -9.40 3.56 -11.03
C GLN A 268 -8.65 4.88 -11.16
N PHE A 269 -7.35 4.84 -11.52
CA PHE A 269 -6.56 6.05 -11.73
C PHE A 269 -7.06 6.85 -12.95
N THR A 270 -7.39 6.16 -14.05
CA THR A 270 -7.96 6.79 -15.25
C THR A 270 -9.28 7.51 -14.93
N GLU A 271 -10.16 6.88 -14.16
CA GLU A 271 -11.42 7.50 -13.76
C GLU A 271 -11.19 8.70 -12.83
N ALA A 272 -10.23 8.61 -11.90
CA ALA A 272 -9.86 9.71 -11.01
C ALA A 272 -9.37 10.95 -11.79
N GLN A 273 -8.72 10.76 -12.94
CA GLN A 273 -8.23 11.85 -13.80
C GLN A 273 -9.33 12.86 -14.18
N LYS A 274 -10.58 12.40 -14.35
CA LYS A 274 -11.72 13.29 -14.66
C LYS A 274 -11.89 14.39 -13.62
N ALA A 275 -11.60 14.10 -12.36
CA ALA A 275 -11.69 15.06 -11.25
C ALA A 275 -10.50 16.01 -11.16
N PHE A 276 -9.40 15.70 -11.83
CA PHE A 276 -8.16 16.48 -11.76
C PHE A 276 -8.03 17.56 -12.84
N ARG A 277 -8.91 17.57 -13.86
CA ARG A 277 -8.91 18.57 -14.95
C ARG A 277 -9.00 20.02 -14.49
N GLU A 278 -9.66 20.27 -13.37
CA GLU A 278 -9.80 21.63 -12.80
C GLU A 278 -8.66 22.00 -11.84
N VAL A 279 -7.79 21.05 -11.52
CA VAL A 279 -6.74 21.18 -10.51
C VAL A 279 -5.36 21.24 -11.15
N LEU A 280 -5.11 20.32 -12.08
CA LEU A 280 -3.85 20.16 -12.81
C LEU A 280 -3.77 21.15 -13.97
N SER A 281 -2.57 21.65 -14.23
CA SER A 281 -2.22 22.25 -15.51
C SER A 281 -2.21 21.20 -16.62
N ARG A 282 -2.19 21.64 -17.89
CA ARG A 282 -2.13 20.72 -19.03
C ARG A 282 -0.90 19.81 -19.00
N ASP A 283 0.25 20.35 -18.58
CA ASP A 283 1.49 19.58 -18.50
C ASP A 283 1.42 18.53 -17.38
N GLU A 284 0.83 18.87 -16.23
CA GLU A 284 0.60 17.94 -15.13
C GLU A 284 -0.45 16.88 -15.49
N GLU A 285 -1.52 17.22 -16.23
CA GLU A 285 -2.50 16.25 -16.71
C GLU A 285 -1.88 15.25 -17.69
N ASN A 286 -0.99 15.72 -18.57
CA ASN A 286 -0.20 14.87 -19.45
C ASN A 286 0.75 13.96 -18.64
N ALA A 287 1.42 14.51 -17.62
CA ALA A 287 2.28 13.72 -16.74
C ALA A 287 1.50 12.63 -16.00
N TYR A 288 0.33 12.97 -15.43
CA TYR A 288 -0.57 12.01 -14.80
C TYR A 288 -0.95 10.88 -15.76
N SER A 289 -1.37 11.23 -16.98
CA SER A 289 -1.75 10.27 -18.02
C SER A 289 -0.59 9.33 -18.37
N ASN A 290 0.63 9.87 -18.45
CA ASN A 290 1.81 9.07 -18.74
C ASN A 290 2.15 8.11 -17.59
N TYR A 291 2.03 8.54 -16.34
CA TYR A 291 2.22 7.66 -15.18
C TYR A 291 1.20 6.53 -15.14
N VAL A 292 -0.07 6.79 -15.45
CA VAL A 292 -1.09 5.74 -15.52
C VAL A 292 -0.79 4.72 -16.63
N LYS A 293 -0.29 5.17 -17.78
CA LYS A 293 0.16 4.27 -18.86
C LYS A 293 1.40 3.47 -18.48
N GLU A 294 2.36 4.09 -17.80
CA GLU A 294 3.55 3.41 -17.27
C GLU A 294 3.12 2.29 -16.31
N PHE A 295 2.14 2.56 -15.45
CA PHE A 295 1.57 1.58 -14.53
C PHE A 295 0.89 0.41 -15.27
N GLU A 296 0.15 0.70 -16.33
CA GLU A 296 -0.49 -0.32 -17.16
C GLU A 296 0.53 -1.23 -17.84
N MET A 297 1.62 -0.65 -18.38
CA MET A 297 2.66 -1.41 -19.06
C MET A 297 3.41 -2.38 -18.14
N ASN A 298 3.54 -2.07 -16.86
CA ASN A 298 4.17 -2.96 -15.88
C ASN A 298 3.27 -4.15 -15.49
N ASN A 299 1.95 -4.02 -15.70
CA ASN A 299 0.93 -5.00 -15.34
C ASN A 299 0.49 -5.90 -16.50
N GLN A 300 1.14 -5.82 -17.67
CA GLN A 300 0.94 -6.67 -18.85
C GLN A 300 2.02 -7.75 -18.96
#